data_AF-A0A945T596-F1
#
_entry.id   AF-A0A945T596-F1
#
_cell.length_a   1.000
_cell.length_b   1.000
_cell.length_c   1.000
_cell.angle_alpha   90.00
_cell.angle_beta   90.00
_cell.angle_gamma   90.00
#
_symmetry.space_group_name_H-M   'P 1'
#
loop_
_entity.id
_entity.type
_entity.pdbx_description
1 polymer ?
#
loop_
_entity_poly.entity_id
_entity_poly.type
_entity_poly.pdbx_seq_one_letter_code
_entity_poly.pdbx_strand_id
1 'polypeptide(L)'
;MMMLLVLVIGGLGLLANQYHAAEERAKLETLQTTAEHLVPDILQMRRSEKDFLLRHNPQYVEQLTVQSEHIKVELQGLQWRLIEVDQDPLQLKKMASLLDHYLSHFLTLYNIDVEIGLDETLGLRGELRKSIHAVERLFERIESDSLLKELLMLRRHEKDFLLRQEMSYWKRHTVSYGLLQQKIRASAITPKQKTQLDALLGDYQSRFSKLVKAKQSYGLSQNSGIYAEMREAAHQLEDDAKSTIDRLEIYIGQRKEHIEKSSSFILATVMMAILLLELFIARRISTST
;
A
#
# COMPACT_ATOMS: atom_id res chain seq x y z
N MET A 1 9.60 -61.69 29.45
CA MET A 1 10.54 -60.99 28.55
C MET A 1 9.84 -60.41 27.32
N MET A 2 9.19 -61.22 26.47
CA MET A 2 8.49 -60.74 25.26
C MET A 2 7.39 -59.68 25.52
N MET A 3 6.70 -59.78 26.66
CA MET A 3 5.62 -58.87 27.06
C MET A 3 6.09 -57.47 27.50
N LEU A 4 7.15 -57.42 28.30
CA LEU A 4 7.85 -56.17 28.66
C LEU A 4 8.31 -55.44 27.40
N LEU A 5 8.74 -56.19 26.39
CA LEU A 5 9.19 -55.67 25.11
C LEU A 5 8.04 -55.01 24.32
N VAL A 6 6.83 -55.57 24.34
CA VAL A 6 5.63 -54.97 23.71
C VAL A 6 5.21 -53.68 24.40
N LEU A 7 5.18 -53.64 25.73
CA LEU A 7 4.84 -52.43 26.49
C LEU A 7 5.87 -51.31 26.27
N VAL A 8 7.15 -51.66 26.23
CA VAL A 8 8.23 -50.69 25.95
C VAL A 8 8.10 -50.15 24.52
N ILE A 9 7.86 -51.00 23.52
CA ILE A 9 7.68 -50.54 22.13
C ILE A 9 6.44 -49.64 22.00
N GLY A 10 5.30 -50.03 22.59
CA GLY A 10 4.08 -49.22 22.56
C GLY A 10 4.25 -47.88 23.25
N GLY A 11 4.91 -47.85 24.41
CA GLY A 11 5.25 -46.63 25.14
C GLY A 11 6.20 -45.72 24.35
N LEU A 12 7.25 -46.28 23.74
CA LEU A 12 8.16 -45.52 22.88
C LEU A 12 7.44 -44.94 21.64
N GLY A 13 6.52 -45.70 21.03
CA GLY A 13 5.69 -45.22 19.93
C GLY A 13 4.78 -44.06 20.33
N LEU A 14 4.16 -44.12 21.52
CA LEU A 14 3.38 -43.02 22.07
C LEU A 14 4.22 -41.77 22.31
N LEU A 15 5.41 -41.93 22.90
CA LEU A 15 6.32 -40.81 23.14
C LEU A 15 6.78 -40.17 21.83
N ALA A 16 7.12 -40.98 20.82
CA ALA A 16 7.49 -40.48 19.49
C ALA A 16 6.33 -39.70 18.84
N ASN A 17 5.10 -40.22 18.93
CA ASN A 17 3.93 -39.53 18.42
C ASN A 17 3.66 -38.20 19.16
N GLN A 18 3.75 -38.20 20.49
CA GLN A 18 3.59 -36.96 21.28
C GLN A 18 4.66 -35.93 20.96
N TYR A 19 5.91 -36.37 20.78
CA TYR A 19 7.01 -35.50 20.39
C TYR A 19 6.77 -34.86 19.01
N HIS A 20 6.40 -35.66 18.00
CA HIS A 20 6.07 -35.13 16.67
C HIS A 20 4.86 -34.19 16.69
N ALA A 21 3.81 -34.54 17.43
CA ALA A 21 2.64 -33.68 17.61
C ALA A 21 2.99 -32.33 18.26
N ALA A 22 3.88 -32.34 19.26
CA ALA A 22 4.34 -31.13 19.92
C ALA A 22 5.18 -30.25 18.97
N GLU A 23 6.08 -30.86 18.19
CA GLU A 23 6.90 -30.15 17.21
C GLU A 23 6.03 -29.48 16.13
N GLU A 24 5.06 -30.21 15.58
CA GLU A 24 4.14 -29.66 14.57
C GLU A 24 3.29 -28.53 15.14
N ARG A 25 2.78 -28.66 16.37
CA ARG A 25 2.03 -27.59 17.05
C ARG A 25 2.89 -26.33 17.23
N ALA A 26 4.15 -26.48 17.62
CA ALA A 26 5.06 -25.35 17.80
C ALA A 26 5.31 -24.61 16.46
N LYS A 27 5.48 -25.35 15.35
CA LYS A 27 5.59 -24.75 14.01
C LYS A 27 4.33 -23.98 13.63
N LEU A 28 3.15 -24.55 13.86
CA LEU A 28 1.86 -23.91 13.57
C LEU A 28 1.60 -22.67 14.44
N GLU A 29 2.00 -22.69 15.70
CA GLU A 29 1.90 -21.54 16.61
C GLU A 29 2.85 -20.40 16.19
N THR A 30 4.08 -20.76 15.78
CA THR A 30 5.05 -19.79 15.26
C THR A 30 4.57 -19.17 13.94
N LEU A 31 3.94 -19.97 13.06
CA LEU A 31 3.28 -19.48 11.85
C LEU A 31 2.14 -18.51 12.18
N GLN A 32 1.27 -18.88 13.12
CA GLN A 32 0.13 -18.07 13.57
C GLN A 32 0.58 -16.70 14.11
N THR A 33 1.47 -16.70 15.10
CA THR A 33 1.97 -15.48 15.77
C THR A 33 2.66 -14.51 14.82
N THR A 34 3.23 -15.01 13.71
CA THR A 34 3.83 -14.12 12.71
C THR A 34 2.80 -13.57 11.74
N ALA A 35 1.77 -14.36 11.44
CA ALA A 35 0.69 -13.95 10.56
C ALA A 35 -0.15 -12.82 11.20
N GLU A 36 -0.24 -12.78 12.52
CA GLU A 36 -1.07 -11.84 13.30
C GLU A 36 -0.75 -10.36 13.03
N HIS A 37 0.51 -10.02 12.76
CA HIS A 37 0.93 -8.61 12.61
C HIS A 37 0.84 -8.07 11.18
N LEU A 38 0.80 -8.96 10.18
CA LEU A 38 0.90 -8.58 8.78
C LEU A 38 -0.19 -7.58 8.33
N VAL A 39 -1.45 -7.88 8.64
CA VAL A 39 -2.58 -7.01 8.24
C VAL A 39 -2.57 -5.68 9.02
N PRO A 40 -2.41 -5.66 10.36
CA PRO A 40 -2.23 -4.42 11.10
C PRO A 40 -1.11 -3.51 10.58
N ASP A 41 0.04 -4.09 10.23
CA ASP A 41 1.20 -3.34 9.75
C ASP A 41 0.96 -2.75 8.36
N ILE A 42 0.35 -3.51 7.45
CA ILE A 42 -0.10 -2.98 6.17
C ILE A 42 -1.07 -1.82 6.40
N LEU A 43 -2.05 -1.94 7.30
CA LEU A 43 -3.01 -0.86 7.57
C LEU A 43 -2.34 0.39 8.17
N GLN A 44 -1.31 0.21 9.01
CA GLN A 44 -0.53 1.32 9.56
C GLN A 44 0.31 2.00 8.47
N MET A 45 0.90 1.24 7.54
CA MET A 45 1.56 1.77 6.34
C MET A 45 0.61 2.59 5.48
N ARG A 46 -0.61 2.09 5.26
CA ARG A 46 -1.68 2.78 4.52
C ARG A 46 -2.15 4.04 5.24
N ARG A 47 -2.05 4.11 6.56
CA ARG A 47 -2.33 5.33 7.34
C ARG A 47 -1.27 6.39 7.09
N SER A 48 0.02 6.02 7.12
CA SER A 48 1.13 6.91 6.79
C SER A 48 0.99 7.50 5.37
N GLU A 49 0.58 6.67 4.39
CA GLU A 49 0.26 7.18 3.04
C GLU A 49 -0.82 8.27 3.12
N LYS A 50 -1.95 7.98 3.75
CA LYS A 50 -3.10 8.91 3.82
C LYS A 50 -2.73 10.21 4.53
N ASP A 51 -1.91 10.12 5.59
CA ASP A 51 -1.38 11.28 6.28
C ASP A 51 -0.46 12.12 5.39
N PHE A 52 0.39 11.49 4.57
CA PHE A 52 1.17 12.19 3.55
C PHE A 52 0.25 12.89 2.54
N LEU A 53 -0.70 12.18 1.93
CA LEU A 53 -1.60 12.74 0.91
C LEU A 53 -2.44 13.91 1.43
N LEU A 54 -2.76 13.92 2.73
CA LEU A 54 -3.50 15.00 3.36
C LEU A 54 -2.59 16.18 3.75
N ARG A 55 -1.40 15.91 4.29
CA ARG A 55 -0.57 16.91 4.98
C ARG A 55 0.67 17.35 4.20
N HIS A 56 1.05 16.61 3.16
CA HIS A 56 2.22 16.84 2.30
C HIS A 56 3.54 16.92 3.09
N ASN A 57 3.62 16.25 4.25
CA ASN A 57 4.79 16.28 5.13
C ASN A 57 5.72 15.07 4.82
N PRO A 58 7.00 15.30 4.44
CA PRO A 58 7.97 14.25 4.13
C PRO A 58 8.20 13.22 5.24
N GLN A 59 7.94 13.54 6.52
CA GLN A 59 8.09 12.58 7.63
C GLN A 59 7.25 11.31 7.40
N TYR A 60 6.07 11.42 6.79
CA TYR A 60 5.21 10.28 6.51
C TYR A 60 5.75 9.37 5.40
N VAL A 61 6.58 9.91 4.49
CA VAL A 61 7.28 9.14 3.45
C VAL A 61 8.35 8.26 4.08
N GLU A 62 9.12 8.82 5.03
CA GLU A 62 10.10 8.07 5.80
C GLU A 62 9.44 6.95 6.61
N GLN A 63 8.35 7.27 7.33
CA GLN A 63 7.57 6.28 8.08
C GLN A 63 7.04 5.15 7.20
N LEU A 64 6.43 5.48 6.05
CA LEU A 64 5.92 4.50 5.12
C LEU A 64 7.03 3.59 4.58
N THR A 65 8.20 4.16 4.25
CA THR A 65 9.35 3.40 3.73
C THR A 65 9.88 2.42 4.78
N VAL A 66 10.00 2.86 6.04
CA VAL A 66 10.41 1.97 7.15
C VAL A 66 9.38 0.86 7.37
N GLN A 67 8.08 1.20 7.35
CA GLN A 67 7.00 0.23 7.49
C GLN A 67 6.98 -0.78 6.35
N SER A 68 7.23 -0.36 5.10
CA SER A 68 7.31 -1.30 3.97
C SER A 68 8.48 -2.27 4.08
N GLU A 69 9.65 -1.81 4.57
CA GLU A 69 10.78 -2.71 4.80
C GLU A 69 10.49 -3.70 5.94
N HIS A 70 9.81 -3.25 7.00
CA HIS A 70 9.34 -4.14 8.07
C HIS A 70 8.41 -5.24 7.53
N ILE A 71 7.36 -4.86 6.80
CA ILE A 71 6.42 -5.80 6.19
C ILE A 71 7.13 -6.77 5.23
N LYS A 72 8.14 -6.30 4.48
CA LYS A 72 8.93 -7.14 3.60
C LYS A 72 9.68 -8.24 4.37
N VAL A 73 10.26 -7.90 5.52
CA VAL A 73 10.90 -8.88 6.42
C VAL A 73 9.87 -9.85 7.00
N GLU A 74 8.69 -9.36 7.42
CA GLU A 74 7.61 -10.23 7.91
C GLU A 74 7.15 -11.23 6.84
N LEU A 75 6.95 -10.76 5.61
CA LEU A 75 6.58 -11.61 4.47
C LEU A 75 7.63 -12.68 4.19
N GLN A 76 8.93 -12.35 4.29
CA GLN A 76 10.00 -13.34 4.17
C GLN A 76 9.95 -14.36 5.32
N GLY A 77 9.75 -13.90 6.55
CA GLY A 77 9.59 -14.77 7.72
C GLY A 77 8.41 -15.74 7.58
N LEU A 78 7.27 -15.27 7.08
CA LEU A 78 6.10 -16.10 6.79
C LEU A 78 6.36 -17.10 5.66
N GLN A 79 7.09 -16.70 4.61
CA GLN A 79 7.47 -17.63 3.54
C GLN A 79 8.29 -18.81 4.06
N TRP A 80 9.27 -18.55 4.94
CA TRP A 80 10.06 -19.61 5.56
C TRP A 80 9.20 -20.55 6.40
N ARG A 81 8.30 -20.00 7.22
CA ARG A 81 7.41 -20.80 8.08
C ARG A 81 6.40 -21.63 7.28
N LEU A 82 5.92 -21.15 6.14
CA LEU A 82 5.08 -21.97 5.25
C LEU A 82 5.82 -23.18 4.70
N ILE A 83 7.09 -23.01 4.33
CA ILE A 83 7.92 -24.13 3.84
C ILE A 83 8.11 -25.17 4.96
N GLU A 84 8.30 -24.75 6.21
CA GLU A 84 8.45 -25.66 7.36
C GLU A 84 7.21 -26.52 7.66
N VAL A 85 6.03 -26.10 7.19
CA VAL A 85 4.76 -26.85 7.30
C VAL A 85 4.30 -27.41 5.95
N ASP A 86 5.23 -27.57 5.01
CA ASP A 86 5.00 -28.12 3.66
C ASP A 86 3.91 -27.39 2.86
N GLN A 87 3.79 -26.07 3.03
CA GLN A 87 2.87 -25.20 2.29
C GLN A 87 3.61 -24.33 1.26
N ASP A 88 2.94 -24.06 0.13
CA ASP A 88 3.51 -23.24 -0.95
C ASP A 88 3.53 -21.74 -0.58
N PRO A 89 4.71 -21.08 -0.54
CA PRO A 89 4.82 -19.66 -0.24
C PRO A 89 4.50 -18.73 -1.43
N LEU A 90 4.06 -19.25 -2.58
CA LEU A 90 3.85 -18.47 -3.81
C LEU A 90 2.99 -17.22 -3.61
N GLN A 91 1.91 -17.31 -2.84
CA GLN A 91 1.03 -16.15 -2.60
C GLN A 91 1.77 -15.03 -1.83
N LEU A 92 2.57 -15.38 -0.81
CA LEU A 92 3.36 -14.40 -0.07
C LEU A 92 4.47 -13.77 -0.92
N LYS A 93 5.05 -14.54 -1.87
CA LYS A 93 6.00 -13.98 -2.85
C LYS A 93 5.35 -12.96 -3.77
N LYS A 94 4.12 -13.23 -4.23
CA LYS A 94 3.34 -12.27 -5.03
C LYS A 94 3.05 -11.00 -4.23
N MET A 95 2.65 -11.15 -2.96
CA MET A 95 2.42 -10.02 -2.06
C MET A 95 3.68 -9.17 -1.84
N ALA A 96 4.86 -9.78 -1.70
CA ALA A 96 6.12 -9.04 -1.61
C ALA A 96 6.40 -8.22 -2.87
N SER A 97 6.11 -8.77 -4.07
CA SER A 97 6.22 -8.01 -5.32
C SER A 97 5.18 -6.89 -5.42
N LEU A 98 3.95 -7.11 -4.94
CA LEU A 98 2.91 -6.08 -4.90
C LEU A 98 3.29 -4.94 -3.95
N LEU A 99 3.88 -5.25 -2.79
CA LEU A 99 4.41 -4.27 -1.85
C LEU A 99 5.51 -3.41 -2.49
N ASP A 100 6.44 -4.03 -3.23
CA ASP A 100 7.50 -3.31 -3.95
C ASP A 100 6.91 -2.37 -5.03
N HIS A 101 5.90 -2.83 -5.79
CA HIS A 101 5.21 -1.97 -6.76
C HIS A 101 4.45 -0.82 -6.11
N TYR A 102 3.73 -1.11 -5.02
CA TYR A 102 3.04 -0.11 -4.22
C TYR A 102 3.98 0.99 -3.73
N LEU A 103 5.11 0.60 -3.11
CA LEU A 103 6.11 1.55 -2.61
C LEU A 103 6.71 2.38 -3.76
N SER A 104 7.04 1.74 -4.88
CA SER A 104 7.56 2.44 -6.06
C SER A 104 6.58 3.49 -6.60
N HIS A 105 5.28 3.15 -6.70
CA HIS A 105 4.26 4.10 -7.13
C HIS A 105 4.09 5.24 -6.12
N PHE A 106 4.11 4.95 -4.82
CA PHE A 106 4.04 5.96 -3.78
C PHE A 106 5.22 6.94 -3.83
N LEU A 107 6.45 6.44 -4.00
CA LEU A 107 7.64 7.29 -4.12
C LEU A 107 7.62 8.12 -5.42
N THR A 108 7.10 7.56 -6.50
CA THR A 108 6.89 8.30 -7.75
C THR A 108 5.88 9.43 -7.55
N LEU A 109 4.76 9.14 -6.88
CA LEU A 109 3.76 10.13 -6.52
C LEU A 109 4.34 11.24 -5.64
N TYR A 110 5.14 10.88 -4.62
CA TYR A 110 5.85 11.83 -3.76
C TYR A 110 6.75 12.77 -4.57
N ASN A 111 7.54 12.25 -5.51
CA ASN A 111 8.42 13.06 -6.34
C ASN A 111 7.63 14.05 -7.23
N ILE A 112 6.50 13.63 -7.80
CA ILE A 112 5.62 14.53 -8.55
C ILE A 112 5.03 15.61 -7.64
N ASP A 113 4.69 15.27 -6.39
CA ASP A 113 4.14 16.24 -5.44
C ASP A 113 5.20 17.27 -4.98
N VAL A 114 6.46 16.85 -4.85
CA VAL A 114 7.61 17.75 -4.65
C VAL A 114 7.79 18.68 -5.86
N GLU A 115 7.70 18.16 -7.08
CA GLU A 115 7.76 18.97 -8.32
C GLU A 115 6.62 20.00 -8.35
N ILE A 116 5.39 19.59 -8.04
CA ILE A 116 4.23 20.47 -7.92
C ILE A 116 4.46 21.54 -6.85
N GLY A 117 5.03 21.17 -5.71
CA GLY A 117 5.24 21.99 -4.53
C GLY A 117 4.37 21.54 -3.36
N LEU A 118 5.03 21.08 -2.29
CA LEU A 118 4.40 20.63 -1.04
C LEU A 118 3.66 21.75 -0.29
N ASP A 119 4.01 23.01 -0.57
CA ASP A 119 3.29 24.20 -0.10
C ASP A 119 3.07 25.21 -1.25
N GLU A 120 2.44 26.35 -0.92
CA GLU A 120 2.11 27.39 -1.91
C GLU A 120 3.32 28.16 -2.48
N THR A 121 4.49 28.00 -1.88
CA THR A 121 5.72 28.77 -2.17
C THR A 121 6.80 27.94 -2.86
N LEU A 122 6.70 26.62 -2.79
CA LEU A 122 7.64 25.66 -3.38
C LEU A 122 7.19 25.18 -4.76
N GLY A 123 8.12 24.57 -5.49
CA GLY A 123 7.87 23.89 -6.77
C GLY A 123 7.17 24.74 -7.83
N LEU A 124 6.46 24.06 -8.72
CA LEU A 124 5.69 24.68 -9.81
C LEU A 124 4.61 25.64 -9.29
N ARG A 125 4.04 25.41 -8.11
CA ARG A 125 3.06 26.32 -7.45
C ARG A 125 3.68 27.68 -7.13
N GLY A 126 4.81 27.69 -6.43
CA GLY A 126 5.51 28.91 -6.07
C GLY A 126 6.02 29.67 -7.31
N GLU A 127 6.52 28.94 -8.29
CA GLU A 127 6.91 29.48 -9.58
C GLU A 127 5.75 30.15 -10.33
N LEU A 128 4.61 29.49 -10.42
CA LEU A 128 3.40 30.03 -11.02
C LEU A 128 2.97 31.31 -10.31
N ARG A 129 2.95 31.31 -8.97
CA ARG A 129 2.60 32.48 -8.15
C ARG A 129 3.52 33.67 -8.41
N LYS A 130 4.84 33.43 -8.51
CA LYS A 130 5.82 34.49 -8.84
C LYS A 130 5.57 35.07 -10.23
N SER A 131 5.32 34.21 -11.22
CA SER A 131 5.08 34.65 -12.60
C SER A 131 3.82 35.50 -12.73
N ILE A 132 2.72 35.11 -12.07
CA ILE A 132 1.48 35.87 -12.15
C ILE A 132 1.56 37.20 -11.40
N HIS A 133 2.24 37.27 -10.25
CA HIS A 133 2.47 38.54 -9.58
C HIS A 133 3.28 39.52 -10.46
N ALA A 134 4.18 39.00 -11.32
CA ALA A 134 4.91 39.84 -12.26
C ALA A 134 4.00 40.42 -13.35
N VAL A 135 3.05 39.62 -13.86
CA VAL A 135 2.00 40.08 -14.77
C VAL A 135 1.12 41.13 -14.08
N GLU A 136 0.60 40.83 -12.89
CA GLU A 136 -0.29 41.71 -12.12
C GLU A 136 0.36 43.09 -11.85
N ARG A 137 1.64 43.14 -11.44
CA ARG A 137 2.39 44.40 -11.25
C ARG A 137 2.52 45.24 -12.53
N LEU A 138 2.61 44.60 -13.69
CA LEU A 138 2.64 45.34 -14.96
C LEU A 138 1.24 45.86 -15.33
N PHE A 139 0.20 45.08 -15.06
CA PHE A 139 -1.19 45.47 -15.26
C PHE A 139 -1.62 46.63 -14.36
N GLU A 140 -1.10 46.75 -13.13
CA GLU A 140 -1.33 47.91 -12.26
C GLU A 140 -0.89 49.24 -12.89
N ARG A 141 0.04 49.20 -13.84
CA ARG A 141 0.55 50.38 -14.57
C ARG A 141 -0.14 50.58 -15.92
N ILE A 142 -1.14 49.76 -16.25
CA ILE A 142 -1.89 49.79 -17.49
C ILE A 142 -3.33 50.19 -17.16
N GLU A 143 -3.72 51.38 -17.59
CA GLU A 143 -5.08 51.90 -17.42
C GLU A 143 -6.01 51.33 -18.50
N SER A 144 -6.29 50.02 -18.43
CA SER A 144 -7.21 49.36 -19.37
C SER A 144 -8.10 48.32 -18.68
N ASP A 145 -9.33 48.73 -18.35
CA ASP A 145 -10.35 47.86 -17.77
C ASP A 145 -10.66 46.65 -18.65
N SER A 146 -10.63 46.85 -19.97
CA SER A 146 -10.85 45.78 -20.95
C SER A 146 -9.78 44.68 -20.83
N LEU A 147 -8.49 45.04 -20.74
CA LEU A 147 -7.42 44.07 -20.57
C LEU A 147 -7.45 43.44 -19.18
N LEU A 148 -7.71 44.25 -18.14
CA LEU A 148 -7.80 43.76 -16.76
C LEU A 148 -8.90 42.70 -16.62
N LYS A 149 -10.08 42.92 -17.22
CA LYS A 149 -11.17 41.94 -17.24
C LYS A 149 -10.74 40.60 -17.83
N GLU A 150 -9.98 40.60 -18.92
CA GLU A 150 -9.50 39.37 -19.55
C GLU A 150 -8.46 38.64 -18.69
N LEU A 151 -7.55 39.38 -18.03
CA LEU A 151 -6.62 38.81 -17.06
C LEU A 151 -7.37 38.13 -15.90
N LEU A 152 -8.40 38.79 -15.37
CA LEU A 152 -9.22 38.22 -14.29
C LEU A 152 -9.96 36.95 -14.73
N MET A 153 -10.46 36.90 -15.97
CA MET A 153 -11.07 35.70 -16.53
C MET A 153 -10.06 34.56 -16.72
N LEU A 154 -8.86 34.87 -17.22
CA LEU A 154 -7.76 33.92 -17.33
C LEU A 154 -7.41 33.29 -15.97
N ARG A 155 -7.30 34.15 -14.95
CA ARG A 155 -7.03 33.77 -13.55
C ARG A 155 -8.15 32.97 -12.92
N ARG A 156 -9.41 33.29 -13.25
CA ARG A 156 -10.56 32.51 -12.79
C ARG A 156 -10.45 31.07 -13.26
N HIS A 157 -10.14 30.84 -14.54
CA HIS A 157 -9.97 29.48 -15.06
C HIS A 157 -8.76 28.75 -14.48
N GLU A 158 -7.65 29.45 -14.21
CA GLU A 158 -6.52 28.86 -13.48
C GLU A 158 -6.97 28.38 -12.09
N LYS A 159 -7.59 29.26 -11.30
CA LYS A 159 -8.06 28.94 -9.94
C LYS A 159 -9.08 27.81 -9.94
N ASP A 160 -10.02 27.82 -10.89
CA ASP A 160 -10.99 26.76 -11.03
C ASP A 160 -10.32 25.40 -11.35
N PHE A 161 -9.30 25.38 -12.21
CA PHE A 161 -8.50 24.16 -12.44
C PHE A 161 -7.78 23.72 -11.17
N LEU A 162 -7.12 24.63 -10.44
CA LEU A 162 -6.38 24.28 -9.23
C LEU A 162 -7.30 23.73 -8.13
N LEU A 163 -8.54 24.23 -8.06
CA LEU A 163 -9.53 23.77 -7.08
C LEU A 163 -10.20 22.45 -7.48
N ARG A 164 -10.53 22.28 -8.76
CA ARG A 164 -11.40 21.18 -9.24
C ARG A 164 -10.67 20.09 -9.99
N GLN A 165 -9.45 20.37 -10.45
CA GLN A 165 -8.60 19.45 -11.22
C GLN A 165 -9.27 18.96 -12.52
N GLU A 166 -10.18 19.73 -13.12
CA GLU A 166 -10.85 19.33 -14.38
C GLU A 166 -10.19 19.97 -15.62
N MET A 167 -9.89 19.16 -16.63
CA MET A 167 -9.28 19.63 -17.90
C MET A 167 -10.14 20.63 -18.68
N SER A 168 -11.44 20.73 -18.39
CA SER A 168 -12.33 21.74 -18.97
C SER A 168 -11.86 23.17 -18.64
N TYR A 169 -11.28 23.39 -17.46
CA TYR A 169 -10.76 24.69 -17.05
C TYR A 169 -9.42 25.02 -17.70
N TRP A 170 -8.53 24.03 -17.88
CA TRP A 170 -7.31 24.21 -18.67
C TRP A 170 -7.61 24.62 -20.13
N LYS A 171 -8.59 23.96 -20.76
CA LYS A 171 -9.04 24.30 -22.12
C LYS A 171 -9.57 25.74 -22.19
N ARG A 172 -10.43 26.12 -21.25
CA ARG A 172 -10.96 27.49 -21.14
C ARG A 172 -9.87 28.53 -20.88
N HIS A 173 -8.92 28.22 -19.98
CA HIS A 173 -7.76 29.06 -19.71
C HIS A 173 -6.95 29.31 -20.98
N THR A 174 -6.65 28.26 -21.76
CA THR A 174 -5.89 28.38 -23.01
C THR A 174 -6.61 29.27 -24.04
N VAL A 175 -7.94 29.19 -24.12
CA VAL A 175 -8.75 30.07 -24.97
C VAL A 175 -8.69 31.52 -24.47
N SER A 176 -8.90 31.76 -23.17
CA SER A 176 -8.79 33.10 -22.57
C SER A 176 -7.40 33.70 -22.73
N TYR A 177 -6.35 32.88 -22.69
CA TYR A 177 -4.98 33.32 -22.93
C TYR A 177 -4.83 33.88 -24.35
N GLY A 178 -5.31 33.14 -25.37
CA GLY A 178 -5.29 33.58 -26.75
C GLY A 178 -6.10 34.87 -26.99
N LEU A 179 -7.27 34.99 -26.35
CA LEU A 179 -8.10 36.20 -26.41
C LEU A 179 -7.40 37.41 -25.78
N LEU A 180 -6.76 37.21 -24.61
CA LEU A 180 -5.99 38.26 -23.96
C LEU A 180 -4.83 38.72 -24.84
N GLN A 181 -4.06 37.80 -25.44
CA GLN A 181 -2.98 38.14 -26.36
C GLN A 181 -3.49 38.94 -27.57
N GLN A 182 -4.63 38.55 -28.16
CA GLN A 182 -5.24 39.28 -29.26
C GLN A 182 -5.62 40.71 -28.86
N LYS A 183 -6.23 40.88 -27.68
CA LYS A 183 -6.62 42.19 -27.15
C LYS A 183 -5.42 43.05 -26.81
N ILE A 184 -4.34 42.49 -26.27
CA ILE A 184 -3.08 43.20 -26.04
C ILE A 184 -2.55 43.75 -27.37
N ARG A 185 -2.49 42.92 -28.42
CA ARG A 185 -2.03 43.36 -29.76
C ARG A 185 -2.88 44.50 -30.32
N ALA A 186 -4.20 44.41 -30.18
CA ALA A 186 -5.15 45.43 -30.65
C ALA A 186 -5.26 46.68 -29.75
N SER A 187 -4.73 46.64 -28.52
CA SER A 187 -4.87 47.75 -27.57
C SER A 187 -3.99 48.96 -27.90
N ALA A 188 -4.32 50.11 -27.30
CA ALA A 188 -3.59 51.37 -27.43
C ALA A 188 -2.37 51.48 -26.50
N ILE A 189 -2.00 50.43 -25.75
CA ILE A 189 -0.84 50.46 -24.87
C ILE A 189 0.47 50.55 -25.68
N THR A 190 1.54 51.02 -25.05
CA THR A 190 2.82 51.25 -25.73
C THR A 190 3.42 49.93 -26.28
N PRO A 191 4.19 49.97 -27.39
CA PRO A 191 4.88 48.79 -27.91
C PRO A 191 5.75 48.08 -26.86
N LYS A 192 6.42 48.87 -26.00
CA LYS A 192 7.22 48.35 -24.88
C LYS A 192 6.36 47.53 -23.89
N GLN A 193 5.19 48.04 -23.51
CA GLN A 193 4.26 47.32 -22.64
C GLN A 193 3.74 46.04 -23.30
N LYS A 194 3.43 46.06 -24.61
CA LYS A 194 3.02 44.86 -25.36
C LYS A 194 4.09 43.78 -25.31
N THR A 195 5.34 44.12 -25.63
CA THR A 195 6.46 43.15 -25.59
C THR A 195 6.69 42.61 -24.18
N GLN A 196 6.63 43.46 -23.16
CA GLN A 196 6.79 43.02 -21.76
C GLN A 196 5.65 42.10 -21.32
N LEU A 197 4.40 42.42 -21.64
CA LEU A 197 3.25 41.58 -21.35
C LEU A 197 3.32 40.24 -22.06
N ASP A 198 3.64 40.23 -23.36
CA ASP A 198 3.76 39.00 -24.14
C ASP A 198 4.80 38.06 -23.52
N ALA A 199 5.95 38.59 -23.08
CA ALA A 199 6.97 37.79 -22.41
C ALA A 199 6.50 37.25 -21.05
N LEU A 200 5.91 38.10 -20.20
CA LEU A 200 5.45 37.69 -18.86
C LEU A 200 4.28 36.71 -18.91
N LEU A 201 3.31 36.94 -19.80
CA LEU A 201 2.18 36.04 -20.02
C LEU A 201 2.64 34.72 -20.63
N GLY A 202 3.64 34.74 -21.52
CA GLY A 202 4.25 33.52 -22.07
C GLY A 202 4.92 32.66 -21.00
N ASP A 203 5.69 33.28 -20.09
CA ASP A 203 6.29 32.57 -18.95
C ASP A 203 5.21 31.99 -18.03
N TYR A 204 4.21 32.80 -17.67
CA TYR A 204 3.07 32.37 -16.84
C TYR A 204 2.30 31.18 -17.46
N GLN A 205 1.94 31.27 -18.74
CA GLN A 205 1.25 30.19 -19.47
C GLN A 205 2.09 28.91 -19.52
N SER A 206 3.40 29.04 -19.73
CA SER A 206 4.33 27.91 -19.74
C SER A 206 4.39 27.22 -18.37
N ARG A 207 4.52 27.99 -17.28
CA ARG A 207 4.52 27.47 -15.91
C ARG A 207 3.21 26.80 -15.55
N PHE A 208 2.08 27.42 -15.90
CA PHE A 208 0.78 26.80 -15.63
C PHE A 208 0.60 25.51 -16.43
N SER A 209 1.03 25.47 -17.69
CA SER A 209 1.02 24.25 -18.49
C SER A 209 1.85 23.12 -17.86
N LYS A 210 3.04 23.42 -17.34
CA LYS A 210 3.86 22.46 -16.60
C LYS A 210 3.14 21.93 -15.36
N LEU A 211 2.54 22.83 -14.57
CA LEU A 211 1.75 22.44 -13.40
C LEU A 211 0.57 21.54 -13.76
N VAL A 212 -0.17 21.87 -14.83
CA VAL A 212 -1.28 21.06 -15.33
C VAL A 212 -0.80 19.66 -15.71
N LYS A 213 0.32 19.55 -16.43
CA LYS A 213 0.91 18.25 -16.81
C LYS A 213 1.33 17.44 -15.58
N ALA A 214 2.01 18.06 -14.62
CA ALA A 214 2.39 17.40 -13.38
C ALA A 214 1.17 16.91 -12.60
N LYS A 215 0.10 17.71 -12.50
CA LYS A 215 -1.18 17.30 -11.90
C LYS A 215 -1.89 16.18 -12.67
N GLN A 216 -1.78 16.14 -13.99
CA GLN A 216 -2.28 15.02 -14.80
C GLN A 216 -1.51 13.72 -14.53
N SER A 217 -0.18 13.79 -14.47
CA SER A 217 0.68 12.65 -14.14
C SER A 217 0.45 12.15 -12.72
N TYR A 218 0.29 13.08 -11.75
CA TYR A 218 -0.11 12.76 -10.38
C TYR A 218 -1.46 12.01 -10.37
N GLY A 219 -2.46 12.57 -11.06
CA GLY A 219 -3.82 12.09 -11.09
C GLY A 219 -4.81 13.19 -10.75
N LEU A 220 -5.70 13.53 -11.68
CA LEU A 220 -6.74 14.56 -11.50
C LEU A 220 -7.93 14.07 -10.67
N SER A 221 -8.06 12.76 -10.54
CA SER A 221 -9.06 12.07 -9.72
C SER A 221 -8.45 10.82 -9.10
N GLN A 222 -9.21 10.16 -8.21
CA GLN A 222 -8.78 8.92 -7.56
C GLN A 222 -8.58 7.72 -8.51
N ASN A 223 -8.99 7.87 -9.79
CA ASN A 223 -8.99 6.81 -10.80
C ASN A 223 -8.13 7.19 -12.02
N SER A 224 -7.17 8.11 -11.86
CA SER A 224 -6.29 8.55 -12.94
C SER A 224 -4.87 8.80 -12.45
N GLY A 225 -3.89 8.72 -13.35
CA GLY A 225 -2.48 8.98 -13.06
C GLY A 225 -1.86 7.96 -12.11
N ILE A 226 -0.67 8.28 -11.61
CA ILE A 226 0.07 7.40 -10.71
C ILE A 226 -0.69 7.14 -9.40
N TYR A 227 -1.54 8.08 -8.97
CA TYR A 227 -2.35 7.91 -7.76
C TYR A 227 -3.32 6.72 -7.87
N ALA A 228 -3.89 6.48 -9.04
CA ALA A 228 -4.76 5.32 -9.25
C ALA A 228 -3.99 4.00 -9.26
N GLU A 229 -2.83 3.97 -9.93
CA GLU A 229 -1.96 2.78 -9.98
C GLU A 229 -1.44 2.41 -8.59
N MET A 230 -1.04 3.41 -7.79
CA MET A 230 -0.66 3.24 -6.39
C MET A 230 -1.84 2.69 -5.56
N ARG A 231 -3.02 3.30 -5.69
CA ARG A 231 -4.22 2.91 -4.92
C ARG A 231 -4.66 1.48 -5.25
N GLU A 232 -4.60 1.09 -6.51
CA GLU A 232 -4.95 -0.26 -6.96
C GLU A 232 -3.98 -1.30 -6.38
N ALA A 233 -2.66 -1.05 -6.49
CA ALA A 233 -1.66 -1.93 -5.89
C ALA A 233 -1.85 -2.08 -4.37
N ALA A 234 -2.24 -1.00 -3.70
CA ALA A 234 -2.49 -1.01 -2.27
C ALA A 234 -3.73 -1.82 -1.87
N HIS A 235 -4.83 -1.65 -2.61
CA HIS A 235 -6.05 -2.44 -2.39
C HIS A 235 -5.82 -3.93 -2.63
N GLN A 236 -5.12 -4.26 -3.72
CA GLN A 236 -4.73 -5.64 -4.02
C GLN A 236 -3.87 -6.23 -2.90
N LEU A 237 -2.89 -5.49 -2.39
CA LEU A 237 -2.06 -5.93 -1.27
C LEU A 237 -2.90 -6.15 0.01
N GLU A 238 -3.80 -5.24 0.35
CA GLU A 238 -4.69 -5.38 1.51
C GLU A 238 -5.61 -6.60 1.40
N ASP A 239 -6.22 -6.82 0.23
CA ASP A 239 -7.15 -7.93 0.00
C ASP A 239 -6.42 -9.28 -0.06
N ASP A 240 -5.26 -9.32 -0.71
CA ASP A 240 -4.40 -10.51 -0.73
C ASP A 240 -3.90 -10.85 0.67
N ALA A 241 -3.54 -9.84 1.48
CA ALA A 241 -3.13 -10.05 2.87
C ALA A 241 -4.27 -10.64 3.71
N LYS A 242 -5.44 -9.98 3.73
CA LYS A 242 -6.61 -10.46 4.47
C LYS A 242 -6.98 -11.88 4.07
N SER A 243 -7.16 -12.13 2.77
CA SER A 243 -7.56 -13.45 2.30
C SER A 243 -6.51 -14.53 2.57
N THR A 244 -5.21 -14.17 2.55
CA THR A 244 -4.13 -15.11 2.88
C THR A 244 -4.13 -15.43 4.37
N ILE A 245 -4.26 -14.42 5.24
CA ILE A 245 -4.32 -14.64 6.68
C ILE A 245 -5.56 -15.46 7.06
N ASP A 246 -6.74 -15.16 6.51
CA ASP A 246 -7.97 -15.93 6.75
C ASP A 246 -7.78 -17.42 6.37
N ARG A 247 -7.14 -17.70 5.23
CA ARG A 247 -6.83 -19.07 4.80
C ARG A 247 -5.83 -19.75 5.73
N LEU A 248 -4.82 -19.03 6.22
CA LEU A 248 -3.84 -19.57 7.16
C LEU A 248 -4.48 -19.89 8.50
N GLU A 249 -5.35 -19.03 9.03
CA GLU A 249 -6.08 -19.29 10.27
C GLU A 249 -6.94 -20.56 10.17
N ILE A 250 -7.67 -20.73 9.06
CA ILE A 250 -8.46 -21.94 8.80
C ILE A 250 -7.55 -23.17 8.72
N TYR A 251 -6.46 -23.11 7.95
CA TYR A 251 -5.50 -24.21 7.82
C TYR A 251 -4.89 -24.61 9.17
N ILE A 252 -4.42 -23.63 9.94
CA ILE A 252 -3.81 -23.84 11.27
C ILE A 252 -4.82 -24.49 12.22
N GLY A 253 -6.07 -24.00 12.23
CA GLY A 253 -7.14 -24.58 13.03
C GLY A 253 -7.40 -26.05 12.69
N GLN A 254 -7.52 -26.36 11.40
CA GLN A 254 -7.73 -27.74 10.92
C GLN A 254 -6.57 -28.67 11.25
N ARG A 255 -5.32 -28.21 11.11
CA ARG A 255 -4.13 -29.00 11.46
C ARG A 255 -4.04 -29.24 12.96
N LYS A 256 -4.26 -28.21 13.79
CA LYS A 256 -4.29 -28.36 15.26
C LYS A 256 -5.34 -29.38 15.69
N GLU A 257 -6.56 -29.30 15.15
CA GLU A 257 -7.64 -30.24 15.44
C GLU A 257 -7.29 -31.68 14.99
N HIS A 258 -6.69 -31.82 13.80
CA HIS A 258 -6.24 -33.13 13.31
C HIS A 258 -5.18 -33.75 14.23
N ILE A 259 -4.20 -32.98 14.71
CA ILE A 259 -3.18 -33.44 15.66
C ILE A 259 -3.81 -33.87 16.99
N GLU A 260 -4.81 -33.14 17.48
CA GLU A 260 -5.55 -33.51 18.70
C GLU A 260 -6.32 -34.82 18.55
N LYS A 261 -7.07 -34.97 17.45
CA LYS A 261 -7.84 -36.19 17.17
C LYS A 261 -6.94 -37.40 16.97
N SER A 262 -5.86 -37.26 16.20
CA SER A 262 -4.92 -38.36 15.95
C SER A 262 -4.22 -38.79 17.24
N SER A 263 -3.76 -37.84 18.06
CA SER A 263 -3.14 -38.12 19.35
C SER A 263 -4.08 -38.84 20.31
N SER A 264 -5.34 -38.40 20.38
CA SER A 264 -6.38 -39.03 21.19
C SER A 264 -6.69 -40.45 20.72
N PHE A 265 -6.77 -40.65 19.41
CA PHE A 265 -7.02 -41.96 18.80
C PHE A 265 -5.88 -42.95 19.09
N ILE A 266 -4.62 -42.52 18.93
CA ILE A 266 -3.45 -43.36 19.19
C ILE A 266 -3.39 -43.72 20.69
N LEU A 267 -3.62 -42.75 21.59
CA LEU A 267 -3.69 -43.00 23.02
C LEU A 267 -4.77 -44.03 23.37
N ALA A 268 -5.99 -43.87 22.86
CA ALA A 268 -7.09 -44.80 23.09
C ALA A 268 -6.75 -46.22 22.56
N THR A 269 -6.10 -46.31 21.41
CA THR A 269 -5.66 -47.59 20.82
C THR A 269 -4.63 -48.29 21.69
N VAL A 270 -3.64 -47.57 22.21
CA VAL A 270 -2.62 -48.15 23.09
C VAL A 270 -3.21 -48.54 24.44
N MET A 271 -4.09 -47.72 25.02
CA MET A 271 -4.82 -48.08 26.24
C MET A 271 -5.66 -49.34 26.06
N MET A 272 -6.38 -49.47 24.94
CA MET A 272 -7.15 -50.68 24.62
C MET A 272 -6.24 -51.91 24.48
N ALA A 273 -5.08 -51.77 23.82
CA ALA A 273 -4.12 -52.86 23.68
C ALA A 273 -3.56 -53.33 25.03
N ILE A 274 -3.27 -52.39 25.95
CA ILE A 274 -2.84 -52.69 27.32
C ILE A 274 -3.94 -53.45 28.08
N LEU A 275 -5.19 -52.96 28.02
CA LEU A 275 -6.34 -53.63 28.67
C LEU A 275 -6.56 -55.06 28.15
N LEU A 276 -6.50 -55.27 26.83
CA LEU A 276 -6.64 -56.60 26.23
C LEU A 276 -5.50 -57.54 26.66
N LEU A 277 -4.28 -57.03 26.77
CA LEU A 277 -3.12 -57.78 27.23
C LEU A 277 -3.28 -58.19 28.71
N GLU A 278 -3.73 -57.28 29.57
CA GLU A 278 -4.01 -57.57 30.99
C GLU A 278 -5.09 -58.66 31.14
N LEU A 279 -6.19 -58.55 30.39
CA LEU A 279 -7.26 -59.56 30.39
C LEU A 279 -6.77 -60.93 29.90
N PHE A 280 -5.91 -60.95 28.88
CA PHE A 280 -5.29 -62.19 28.38
C PHE A 280 -4.42 -62.86 29.45
N ILE A 281 -3.62 -62.08 30.17
CA ILE A 281 -2.78 -62.58 31.28
C ILE A 281 -3.65 -63.14 32.40
N ALA A 282 -4.67 -62.38 32.83
CA ALA A 282 -5.57 -62.79 33.91
C ALA A 282 -6.25 -64.13 33.60
N ARG A 283 -6.72 -64.31 32.35
CA ARG A 283 -7.29 -65.59 31.90
C ARG A 283 -6.28 -66.73 31.93
N ARG A 284 -5.06 -66.52 31.41
CA ARG A 284 -4.03 -67.57 31.36
C ARG A 284 -3.62 -68.04 32.75
N ILE A 285 -3.47 -67.11 33.70
CA ILE A 285 -3.14 -67.44 35.09
C ILE A 285 -4.28 -68.25 35.72
N SER A 286 -5.52 -67.79 35.58
CA SER A 286 -6.71 -68.47 36.13
C SER A 286 -6.93 -69.89 35.57
N THR A 287 -6.46 -70.19 34.36
CA THR A 287 -6.56 -71.54 33.76
C THR A 287 -5.40 -72.46 34.13
N SER A 288 -4.34 -71.92 34.75
CA SER A 288 -3.12 -72.67 35.13
C SER A 288 -3.07 -73.07 36.61
N THR A 289 -4.04 -72.62 37.40
CA THR A 289 -4.36 -73.05 38.78
C THR A 289 -5.56 -73.97 38.77
#